data_AF-A0A7W0LRI5-F1
#
_entry.id   AF-A0A7W0LRI5-F1
#
_cell.length_a   1.000
_cell.length_b   1.000
_cell.length_c   1.000
_cell.angle_alpha   90.00
_cell.angle_beta   90.00
_cell.angle_gamma   90.00
#
_symmetry.space_group_name_H-M   'P 1'
#
loop_
_entity.id
_entity.type
_entity.pdbx_description
1 polymer ?
#
loop_
_entity_poly.entity_id
_entity_poly.type
_entity_poly.pdbx_seq_one_letter_code
_entity_poly.pdbx_strand_id
1 'polypeptide(L)'
;MSSDADAVRAGGRIEARMYLGIALFLALAGAIYLLFAYEEAGTVLLVVGAAMGLLLGGFLEVQARRRSDPAEGGETETGEVAEPEAYLPHASIWPFGVGLGAVLLLNGLALGLWAVLPGAAVTAGSAWGYARQSKRRD
;
A
#
# COMPACT_ATOMS: atom_id res chain seq x y z
N MET A 1 26.86 -15.92 -4.17
CA MET A 1 26.67 -14.46 -4.16
C MET A 1 25.82 -13.95 -5.33
N SER A 2 26.00 -14.39 -6.59
CA SER A 2 25.15 -13.89 -7.70
C SER A 2 23.69 -14.41 -7.66
N SER A 3 23.49 -15.64 -7.18
CA SER A 3 22.16 -16.29 -7.13
C SER A 3 21.13 -15.53 -6.29
N ASP A 4 21.53 -14.89 -5.19
CA ASP A 4 20.61 -14.18 -4.30
C ASP A 4 20.19 -12.84 -4.87
N ALA A 5 21.11 -12.12 -5.52
CA ALA A 5 20.80 -10.87 -6.21
C ALA A 5 19.81 -11.08 -7.35
N ASP A 6 19.93 -12.20 -8.07
CA ASP A 6 18.99 -12.56 -9.14
C ASP A 6 17.62 -12.94 -8.60
N ALA A 7 17.55 -13.63 -7.46
CA ALA A 7 16.31 -13.96 -6.78
C ALA A 7 15.56 -12.71 -6.27
N VAL A 8 16.26 -11.74 -5.69
CA VAL A 8 15.65 -10.47 -5.23
C VAL A 8 15.14 -9.63 -6.41
N ARG A 9 15.93 -9.54 -7.48
CA ARG A 9 15.53 -8.83 -8.71
C ARG A 9 14.37 -9.53 -9.41
N ALA A 10 14.31 -10.86 -9.34
CA ALA A 10 13.16 -11.64 -9.82
C ALA A 10 11.92 -11.43 -8.95
N GLY A 11 12.05 -11.35 -7.63
CA GLY A 11 10.95 -11.14 -6.67
C GLY A 11 10.12 -9.89 -6.97
N GLY A 12 10.76 -8.72 -7.08
CA GLY A 12 10.03 -7.46 -7.36
C GLY A 12 9.31 -7.44 -8.71
N ARG A 13 9.84 -8.17 -9.71
CA ARG A 13 9.17 -8.34 -11.02
C ARG A 13 8.01 -9.32 -10.94
N ILE A 14 8.08 -10.33 -10.08
CA ILE A 14 6.97 -11.27 -9.85
C ILE A 14 5.80 -10.55 -9.20
N GLU A 15 6.05 -9.77 -8.15
CA GLU A 15 5.01 -8.97 -7.47
C GLU A 15 4.30 -8.01 -8.42
N ALA A 16 5.06 -7.25 -9.22
CA ALA A 16 4.50 -6.34 -10.22
C ALA A 16 3.61 -7.07 -11.23
N ARG A 17 4.08 -8.22 -11.76
CA ARG A 17 3.31 -9.05 -12.70
C ARG A 17 2.04 -9.63 -12.09
N MET A 18 2.05 -9.99 -10.81
CA MET A 18 0.85 -10.48 -10.12
C MET A 18 -0.23 -9.38 -10.06
N TYR A 19 0.12 -8.17 -9.64
CA TYR A 19 -0.83 -7.06 -9.60
C TYR A 19 -1.33 -6.65 -10.98
N LEU A 20 -0.46 -6.61 -11.98
CA LEU A 20 -0.86 -6.35 -13.37
C LEU A 20 -1.76 -7.46 -13.94
N GLY A 21 -1.50 -8.72 -13.59
CA GLY A 21 -2.35 -9.85 -13.95
C GLY A 21 -3.74 -9.75 -13.34
N ILE A 22 -3.84 -9.41 -12.06
CA ILE A 22 -5.12 -9.17 -11.38
C ILE A 22 -5.84 -7.98 -12.02
N ALA A 23 -5.13 -6.88 -12.28
CA ALA A 23 -5.69 -5.69 -12.93
C ALA A 23 -6.28 -6.01 -14.30
N LEU A 24 -5.54 -6.77 -15.12
CA LEU A 24 -6.00 -7.22 -16.43
C LEU A 24 -7.23 -8.12 -16.30
N PHE A 25 -7.20 -9.09 -15.39
CA PHE A 25 -8.36 -9.96 -15.15
C PHE A 25 -9.60 -9.17 -14.75
N LEU A 26 -9.49 -8.24 -13.79
CA LEU A 26 -10.60 -7.40 -13.35
C LEU A 26 -11.09 -6.46 -14.46
N ALA A 27 -10.20 -5.94 -15.31
CA ALA A 27 -10.59 -5.12 -16.45
C ALA A 27 -11.38 -5.92 -17.48
N LEU A 28 -10.93 -7.15 -17.80
CA LEU A 28 -11.63 -8.06 -18.71
C LEU A 28 -12.98 -8.49 -18.13
N ALA A 29 -13.01 -8.88 -16.86
CA ALA A 29 -14.24 -9.21 -16.15
C ALA A 29 -15.20 -8.02 -16.12
N GLY A 30 -14.71 -6.81 -15.84
CA GLY A 30 -15.47 -5.57 -15.85
C GLY A 30 -16.05 -5.23 -17.23
N ALA A 31 -15.27 -5.43 -18.30
CA ALA A 31 -15.74 -5.23 -19.67
C ALA A 31 -16.86 -6.21 -20.05
N ILE A 32 -16.71 -7.49 -19.68
CA ILE A 32 -17.77 -8.49 -19.85
C ILE A 32 -18.99 -8.09 -19.00
N TYR A 33 -18.77 -7.79 -17.72
CA TYR A 33 -19.84 -7.45 -16.78
C TYR A 33 -20.66 -6.24 -17.24
N LEU A 34 -20.02 -5.18 -17.71
CA LEU A 34 -20.69 -3.99 -18.25
C LEU A 34 -21.64 -4.33 -19.41
N LEU A 35 -21.25 -5.27 -20.27
CA LEU A 35 -22.04 -5.65 -21.45
C LEU A 35 -23.21 -6.59 -21.12
N PHE A 36 -23.13 -7.36 -20.03
CA PHE A 36 -24.12 -8.40 -19.72
C PHE A 36 -24.98 -8.14 -18.49
N ALA A 37 -24.43 -7.49 -17.45
CA ALA A 37 -25.09 -7.40 -16.14
C ALA A 37 -26.00 -6.17 -16.00
N TYR A 38 -25.75 -5.09 -16.75
CA TYR A 38 -26.50 -3.83 -16.68
C TYR A 38 -26.69 -3.31 -15.24
N GLU A 39 -25.70 -3.55 -14.38
CA GLU A 39 -25.69 -3.15 -12.98
C GLU A 39 -24.45 -2.29 -12.70
N GLU A 40 -24.69 -1.11 -12.14
CA GLU A 40 -23.66 -0.06 -12.05
C GLU A 40 -22.69 -0.31 -10.89
N ALA A 41 -23.15 -0.82 -9.74
CA ALA A 41 -22.30 -0.97 -8.56
C ALA A 41 -21.18 -1.99 -8.77
N GLY A 42 -21.50 -3.15 -9.35
CA GLY A 42 -20.55 -4.20 -9.69
C GLY A 42 -19.56 -3.76 -10.76
N THR A 43 -20.05 -3.04 -11.77
CA THR A 43 -19.21 -2.46 -12.82
C THR A 43 -18.19 -1.50 -12.21
N VAL A 44 -18.63 -0.56 -11.37
CA VAL A 44 -17.76 0.40 -10.68
C VAL A 44 -16.73 -0.33 -9.82
N LEU A 45 -17.13 -1.37 -9.08
CA LEU A 45 -16.23 -2.12 -8.21
C LEU A 45 -15.12 -2.83 -9.02
N LEU A 46 -15.47 -3.44 -10.16
CA LEU A 46 -14.52 -4.11 -11.05
C LEU A 46 -13.56 -3.11 -11.69
N VAL A 47 -14.06 -1.97 -12.17
CA VAL A 47 -13.24 -0.91 -12.79
C VAL A 47 -12.28 -0.30 -11.77
N VAL A 48 -12.75 0.05 -10.57
CA VAL A 48 -11.91 0.61 -9.52
C VAL A 48 -10.86 -0.41 -9.05
N GLY A 49 -11.25 -1.68 -8.88
CA GLY A 49 -10.31 -2.75 -8.55
C GLY A 49 -9.23 -2.95 -9.61
N ALA A 50 -9.61 -2.92 -10.89
CA ALA A 50 -8.65 -2.97 -12.00
C ALA A 50 -7.70 -1.76 -12.00
N ALA A 51 -8.22 -0.56 -11.77
CA ALA A 51 -7.41 0.66 -11.68
C ALA A 51 -6.42 0.60 -10.50
N MET A 52 -6.84 0.14 -9.32
CA MET A 52 -5.94 -0.02 -8.17
C MET A 52 -4.83 -1.04 -8.45
N GLY A 53 -5.18 -2.20 -9.02
CA GLY A 53 -4.19 -3.20 -9.41
C GLY A 53 -3.20 -2.66 -10.44
N LEU A 54 -3.68 -1.88 -11.41
CA LEU A 54 -2.84 -1.26 -12.44
C LEU A 54 -1.90 -0.21 -11.84
N LEU A 55 -2.41 0.64 -10.94
CA LEU A 55 -1.60 1.65 -10.25
C LEU A 55 -0.49 1.00 -9.43
N LEU A 56 -0.82 -0.03 -8.65
CA LEU A 56 0.14 -0.69 -7.77
C LEU A 56 1.14 -1.53 -8.55
N GLY A 57 0.67 -2.32 -9.52
CA GLY A 57 1.52 -3.11 -10.41
C GLY A 57 2.43 -2.23 -11.27
N GLY A 58 1.91 -1.12 -11.80
CA GLY A 58 2.68 -0.14 -12.57
C GLY A 58 3.74 0.57 -11.73
N PHE A 59 3.40 0.96 -10.49
CA PHE A 59 4.37 1.53 -9.55
C PHE A 59 5.49 0.54 -9.23
N LEU A 60 5.16 -0.71 -8.92
CA LEU A 60 6.14 -1.75 -8.62
C LEU A 60 7.03 -2.06 -9.83
N GLU A 61 6.46 -2.09 -11.03
CA GLU A 61 7.22 -2.30 -12.27
C GLU A 61 8.21 -1.16 -12.53
N VAL A 62 7.80 0.10 -12.33
CA VAL A 62 8.69 1.26 -12.43
C VAL A 62 9.83 1.17 -11.40
N GLN A 63 9.52 0.79 -10.16
CA GLN A 63 10.53 0.62 -9.11
C GLN A 63 11.48 -0.55 -9.40
N ALA A 64 10.97 -1.66 -9.93
CA ALA A 64 11.79 -2.79 -10.34
C ALA A 64 12.76 -2.43 -11.47
N ARG A 65 12.33 -1.56 -12.39
CA ARG A 65 13.17 -1.04 -13.48
C ARG A 65 14.27 -0.12 -12.98
N ARG A 66 13.94 0.84 -12.10
CA ARG A 66 14.92 1.74 -11.46
C ARG A 66 16.02 0.98 -10.74
N ARG A 67 15.67 -0.03 -9.94
CA ARG A 67 16.65 -0.90 -9.24
C ARG A 67 17.52 -1.74 -10.18
N SER A 68 17.14 -1.87 -11.44
CA SER A 68 17.91 -2.62 -12.45
C SER A 68 18.72 -1.74 -13.39
N ASP A 69 18.59 -0.41 -13.33
CA ASP A 69 19.34 0.51 -14.18
C ASP A 69 20.77 0.71 -13.63
N PRO A 70 21.83 0.29 -14.36
CA PRO A 70 23.21 0.47 -13.92
C PRO A 70 23.66 1.94 -13.89
N ALA A 71 22.96 2.86 -14.56
CA ALA A 71 23.32 4.29 -14.55
C ALA A 71 22.84 5.01 -13.27
N GLU A 72 21.76 4.51 -12.64
CA GLU A 72 21.33 4.92 -11.30
C GLU A 72 22.02 4.07 -10.20
N GLY A 73 22.56 2.91 -10.56
CA GLY A 73 23.35 2.02 -9.71
C GLY A 73 24.84 2.35 -9.76
N GLY A 74 25.27 3.35 -8.98
CA GLY A 74 26.68 3.41 -8.57
C GLY A 74 27.09 2.04 -8.02
N GLU A 75 28.25 1.55 -8.46
CA GLU A 75 28.82 0.25 -8.13
C GLU A 75 28.56 -0.12 -6.65
N THR A 76 27.56 -0.95 -6.40
CA THR A 76 27.45 -1.70 -5.14
C THR A 76 27.76 -3.15 -5.45
N GLU A 77 29.03 -3.37 -5.83
CA GLU A 77 29.71 -4.60 -5.46
C GLU A 77 29.59 -4.71 -3.92
N THR A 78 29.14 -5.86 -3.44
CA THR A 78 28.76 -6.17 -2.04
C THR A 78 27.26 -5.99 -1.80
N GLY A 79 26.55 -7.13 -1.84
CA GLY A 79 25.26 -7.27 -1.17
C GLY A 79 25.40 -6.85 0.29
N GLU A 80 24.33 -6.30 0.85
CA GLU A 80 24.31 -5.30 1.92
C GLU A 80 24.23 -3.89 1.31
N VAL A 81 23.05 -3.59 0.73
CA VAL A 81 22.53 -2.24 1.02
C VAL A 81 22.44 -2.24 2.54
N ALA A 82 23.42 -1.64 3.20
CA ALA A 82 23.24 -1.10 4.53
C ALA A 82 22.19 0.00 4.35
N GLU A 83 20.94 -0.41 4.09
CA GLU A 83 19.75 0.39 4.35
C GLU A 83 19.99 0.86 5.78
N PRO A 84 20.08 2.18 6.04
CA PRO A 84 20.32 2.65 7.39
C PRO A 84 19.32 1.93 8.28
N GLU A 85 19.83 1.08 9.20
CA GLU A 85 19.08 0.10 10.01
C GLU A 85 17.62 0.52 10.07
N ALA A 86 16.76 -0.19 9.33
CA ALA A 86 15.38 0.24 9.15
C ALA A 86 14.84 0.57 10.54
N TYR A 87 14.48 1.83 10.77
CA TYR A 87 14.02 2.24 12.08
C TYR A 87 12.70 1.53 12.34
N LEU A 88 12.76 0.45 13.11
CA LEU A 88 11.61 -0.28 13.61
C LEU A 88 11.38 0.17 15.05
N PRO A 89 10.43 1.09 15.31
CA PRO A 89 10.10 1.49 16.66
C PRO A 89 9.68 0.24 17.45
N HIS A 90 10.45 -0.09 18.49
CA HIS A 90 10.26 -1.32 19.25
C HIS A 90 8.94 -1.33 20.04
N ALA A 91 8.38 -0.14 20.31
CA ALA A 91 7.07 0.05 20.91
C ALA A 91 6.45 1.38 20.47
N SER A 92 5.19 1.34 20.01
CA SER A 92 4.39 2.54 19.73
C SER A 92 2.95 2.33 20.17
N ILE A 93 2.43 3.26 20.97
CA ILE A 93 1.03 3.27 21.43
C ILE A 93 0.07 3.84 20.37
N TRP A 94 0.59 4.57 19.39
CA TRP A 94 -0.24 5.30 18.42
C TRP A 94 -1.06 4.42 17.47
N PRO A 95 -0.58 3.25 16.98
CA PRO A 95 -1.41 2.34 16.19
C PRO A 95 -2.68 1.89 16.94
N PHE A 96 -2.59 1.71 18.26
CA PHE A 96 -3.75 1.41 19.09
C PHE A 96 -4.75 2.57 19.11
N GLY A 97 -4.27 3.80 19.26
CA GLY A 97 -5.11 5.00 19.20
C GLY A 97 -5.79 5.19 17.84
N VAL A 98 -5.08 4.93 16.74
CA VAL A 98 -5.67 4.95 15.38
C VAL A 98 -6.78 3.90 15.27
N GLY A 99 -6.54 2.68 15.75
CA GLY A 99 -7.53 1.60 15.77
C GLY A 99 -8.78 1.95 16.58
N LEU A 100 -8.60 2.48 17.80
CA LEU A 100 -9.71 2.91 18.64
C LEU A 100 -10.52 4.04 17.99
N GLY A 101 -9.85 5.06 17.45
CA GLY A 101 -10.51 6.15 16.73
C GLY A 101 -11.27 5.66 15.50
N ALA A 102 -10.71 4.71 14.74
CA ALA A 102 -11.37 4.11 13.58
C ALA A 102 -12.64 3.33 13.98
N VAL A 103 -12.60 2.56 15.07
CA VAL A 103 -13.79 1.86 15.60
C VAL A 103 -14.86 2.86 16.02
N LEU A 104 -14.50 3.94 16.72
CA LEU A 104 -15.44 4.99 17.11
C LEU A 104 -16.04 5.71 15.91
N LEU A 105 -15.24 6.01 14.89
CA LEU A 105 -15.70 6.63 13.65
C LEU A 105 -16.69 5.75 12.90
N LEU A 106 -16.32 4.48 12.68
CA LEU A 106 -17.16 3.52 11.95
C LEU A 106 -18.45 3.24 12.70
N ASN A 107 -18.39 3.04 14.01
CA ASN A 107 -19.58 2.85 14.84
C ASN A 107 -20.40 4.15 14.98
N GLY A 108 -19.74 5.31 14.95
CA GLY A 108 -20.39 6.61 14.98
C GLY A 108 -21.25 6.90 13.76
N LEU A 109 -20.93 6.32 12.60
CA LEU A 109 -21.83 6.37 11.43
C LEU A 109 -23.19 5.72 11.73
N ALA A 110 -23.24 4.74 12.62
CA ALA A 110 -24.49 4.10 13.08
C ALA A 110 -25.10 4.80 14.31
N LEU A 111 -24.29 5.23 15.27
CA LEU A 111 -24.74 5.82 16.55
C LEU A 111 -25.00 7.34 16.49
N GLY A 112 -24.53 8.02 15.45
CA GLY A 112 -24.68 9.46 15.22
C GLY A 112 -23.43 10.29 15.44
N LEU A 113 -23.51 11.58 15.06
CA LEU A 113 -22.38 12.50 14.97
C LEU A 113 -21.61 12.69 16.30
N TRP A 114 -22.29 12.52 17.44
CA TRP A 114 -21.70 12.63 18.77
C TRP A 114 -20.60 11.58 19.04
N ALA A 115 -20.64 10.42 18.37
CA ALA A 115 -19.59 9.39 18.43
C ALA A 115 -18.54 9.57 17.32
N VAL A 116 -18.93 10.14 16.18
CA VAL A 116 -18.03 10.46 15.06
C VAL A 116 -17.01 11.53 15.45
N LEU A 117 -17.43 12.61 16.09
CA LEU A 117 -16.55 13.71 16.50
C LEU A 117 -15.39 13.27 17.42
N PRO A 118 -15.62 12.55 18.53
CA PRO A 118 -14.53 12.05 19.36
C PRO A 118 -13.69 11.00 18.62
N GLY A 119 -14.30 10.15 17.79
CA GLY A 119 -13.55 9.21 16.93
C GLY A 119 -12.56 9.92 16.01
N ALA A 120 -13.03 10.98 15.31
CA ALA A 120 -12.19 11.80 14.43
C ALA A 120 -11.04 12.45 15.19
N ALA A 121 -11.31 13.01 16.38
CA ALA A 121 -10.31 13.63 17.23
C ALA A 121 -9.25 12.62 17.68
N VAL A 122 -9.65 11.41 18.09
CA VAL A 122 -8.74 10.34 18.50
C VAL A 122 -7.89 9.86 17.34
N THR A 123 -8.48 9.64 16.16
CA THR A 123 -7.72 9.22 14.96
C THR A 123 -6.72 10.29 14.54
N ALA A 124 -7.14 11.56 14.46
CA ALA A 124 -6.26 12.67 14.08
C ALA A 124 -5.14 12.88 15.10
N GLY A 125 -5.46 12.85 16.40
CA GLY A 125 -4.47 12.95 17.47
C GLY A 125 -3.46 11.80 17.45
N SER A 126 -3.93 10.58 17.14
CA SER A 126 -3.06 9.41 17.05
C SER A 126 -2.15 9.45 15.82
N ALA A 127 -2.68 9.89 14.67
CA ALA A 127 -1.89 10.09 13.47
C ALA A 127 -0.83 11.19 13.65
N TRP A 128 -1.20 12.30 14.30
CA TRP A 128 -0.24 13.34 14.67
C TRP A 128 0.82 12.79 15.61
N GLY A 129 0.42 12.12 16.68
CA GLY A 129 1.33 11.54 17.67
C GLY A 129 2.34 10.61 17.04
N TYR A 130 1.88 9.74 16.13
CA TYR A 130 2.72 8.86 15.33
C TYR A 130 3.71 9.64 14.45
N ALA A 131 3.24 10.65 13.72
CA ALA A 131 4.09 11.50 12.90
C ALA A 131 5.14 12.26 13.73
N ARG A 132 4.78 12.73 14.94
CA ARG A 132 5.71 13.41 15.85
C ARG A 132 6.73 12.44 16.44
N GLN A 133 6.33 11.21 16.77
CA GLN A 133 7.23 10.15 17.22
C GLN A 133 8.24 9.82 16.12
N SER A 134 7.80 9.68 14.87
CA SER A 134 8.71 9.41 13.74
C SER A 134 9.77 10.50 13.51
N LYS A 135 9.47 11.75 13.88
CA LYS A 135 10.40 12.88 13.78
C LYS A 135 11.38 12.97 14.96
N ARG A 136 10.99 12.43 16.12
CA ARG A 136 11.84 12.36 17.32
C ARG A 136 12.56 11.02 17.29
N ARG A 137 13.64 11.00 16.49
CA ARG A 137 14.54 9.85 16.34
C ARG A 137 15.28 9.64 17.66
N ASP A 138 14.68 8.89 18.57
CA ASP A 138 15.36 8.19 19.66
C ASP A 138 15.55 6.72 19.22
#